data_AF-A0A0C9Y5Z5-F1
#
_entry.id   AF-A0A0C9Y5Z5-F1
#
_cell.length_a   1.000
_cell.length_b   1.000
_cell.length_c   1.000
_cell.angle_alpha   90.00
_cell.angle_beta   90.00
_cell.angle_gamma   90.00
#
_symmetry.space_group_name_H-M   'P 1'
#
loop_
_entity.id
_entity.type
_entity.pdbx_description
1 polymer ?
#
loop_
_entity_poly.entity_id
_entity_poly.type
_entity_poly.pdbx_seq_one_letter_code
_entity_poly.pdbx_strand_id
1 'polypeptide(L)'
;MEEEYTLIVCDRPADAYRKKALSFMQQFRRCAFLILLGTPSLESLLRLSEKDEKEWLKLKDRLTQRTININVVGALAVASSSSFLTTPSPTRFANWDREFPYFCIAASNGSAMLAVISGLGLLIFLNVMGPESIKAAQKSTFRFVILVTLLMMPLTFLSASSLSAGLAWIGAVWFGDKIWMKLAVSTGCALFVLTLFVITAALY
;
A
#
# COMPACT_ATOMS: atom_id res chain seq x y z
N MET A 1 43.66 17.01 -44.70
CA MET A 1 43.54 17.38 -43.28
C MET A 1 42.06 17.44 -42.98
N GLU A 2 41.47 16.28 -42.70
CA GLU A 2 40.12 16.17 -42.15
C GLU A 2 40.32 15.74 -40.69
N GLU A 3 40.08 16.67 -39.77
CA GLU A 3 40.05 16.38 -38.34
C GLU A 3 38.73 15.70 -38.00
N GLU A 4 38.82 14.42 -37.65
CA GLU A 4 37.73 13.59 -37.17
C GLU A 4 37.43 13.94 -35.71
N TYR A 5 36.51 14.90 -35.49
CA TYR A 5 36.01 15.26 -34.16
C TYR A 5 35.16 14.11 -33.61
N THR A 6 35.82 13.22 -32.85
CA THR A 6 35.15 12.18 -32.06
C THR A 6 34.41 12.86 -30.90
N LEU A 7 33.12 13.12 -31.11
CA LEU A 7 32.19 13.53 -30.07
C LEU A 7 32.09 12.38 -29.05
N ILE A 8 32.88 12.47 -27.98
CA ILE A 8 32.72 11.65 -26.78
C ILE A 8 31.39 12.08 -26.17
N VAL A 9 30.33 11.38 -26.55
CA VAL A 9 29.02 11.47 -25.91
C VAL A 9 29.24 11.02 -24.47
N CYS A 10 29.30 11.98 -23.56
CA CYS A 10 29.37 11.75 -22.13
C CYS A 10 28.05 11.11 -21.70
N ASP A 11 28.03 9.77 -21.74
CA ASP A 11 26.89 8.93 -21.39
C ASP A 11 26.49 9.24 -19.95
N ARG A 12 25.32 9.86 -19.81
CA ARG A 12 24.95 10.66 -18.64
C ARG A 12 24.45 9.70 -17.54
N PRO A 13 24.94 9.76 -16.30
CA PRO A 13 24.52 8.87 -15.20
C PRO A 13 23.00 8.89 -14.90
N ALA A 14 22.27 9.85 -15.45
CA ALA A 14 20.81 9.96 -15.35
C ALA A 14 20.06 8.75 -15.93
N ASP A 15 20.59 8.09 -16.97
CA ASP A 15 19.88 6.97 -17.61
C ASP A 15 19.92 5.69 -16.76
N ALA A 16 20.99 5.49 -15.98
CA ALA A 16 21.09 4.39 -15.03
C ALA A 16 20.08 4.52 -13.87
N TYR A 17 19.91 5.72 -13.30
CA TYR A 17 18.91 5.97 -12.25
C TYR A 17 17.49 5.79 -12.77
N ARG A 18 17.20 6.27 -13.98
CA ARG A 18 15.87 6.12 -14.60
C ARG A 18 15.51 4.66 -14.83
N LYS A 19 16.46 3.84 -15.32
CA LYS A 19 16.27 2.41 -15.56
C LYS A 19 16.03 1.64 -14.25
N LYS A 20 16.77 1.98 -13.18
CA LYS A 20 16.59 1.38 -11.85
C LYS A 20 15.25 1.76 -11.23
N ALA A 21 14.82 3.02 -11.35
CA ALA A 21 13.52 3.48 -10.89
C ALA A 21 12.35 2.80 -11.64
N LEU A 22 12.49 2.61 -12.96
CA LEU A 22 11.52 1.86 -13.78
C LEU A 22 11.39 0.40 -13.35
N SER A 23 12.51 -0.29 -13.11
CA SER A 23 12.53 -1.67 -12.61
C SER A 23 11.85 -1.78 -11.25
N PHE A 24 12.18 -0.88 -10.32
CA PHE A 24 11.58 -0.85 -8.99
C PHE A 24 10.06 -0.60 -9.06
N MET A 25 9.61 0.38 -9.87
CA MET A 25 8.18 0.63 -10.07
C MET A 25 7.47 -0.59 -10.68
N GLN A 26 8.08 -1.29 -11.62
CA GLN A 26 7.49 -2.47 -12.25
C GLN A 26 7.36 -3.63 -11.26
N GLN A 27 8.32 -3.78 -10.34
CA GLN A 27 8.32 -4.79 -9.30
C GLN A 27 7.28 -4.47 -8.22
N PHE A 28 7.24 -3.22 -7.75
CA PHE A 28 6.20 -2.74 -6.84
C PHE A 28 4.81 -2.97 -7.46
N ARG A 29 4.64 -2.63 -8.74
CA ARG A 29 3.40 -2.85 -9.49
C ARG A 29 3.01 -4.33 -9.53
N ARG A 30 3.96 -5.25 -9.74
CA ARG A 30 3.69 -6.70 -9.72
C ARG A 30 3.26 -7.19 -8.34
N CYS A 31 3.98 -6.80 -7.28
CA CYS A 31 3.63 -7.17 -5.92
C CYS A 31 2.26 -6.60 -5.51
N ALA A 32 2.03 -5.32 -5.81
CA ALA A 32 0.77 -4.66 -5.62
C ALA A 32 -0.39 -5.40 -6.30
N PHE A 33 -0.25 -5.77 -7.57
CA PHE A 33 -1.28 -6.52 -8.28
C PHE A 33 -1.47 -7.94 -7.74
N LEU A 34 -0.40 -8.63 -7.36
CA LEU A 34 -0.52 -9.94 -6.71
C LEU A 34 -1.31 -9.85 -5.40
N ILE A 35 -1.02 -8.84 -4.57
CA ILE A 35 -1.72 -8.62 -3.30
C ILE A 35 -3.18 -8.21 -3.55
N LEU A 36 -3.44 -7.24 -4.44
CA LEU A 36 -4.77 -6.69 -4.67
C LEU A 36 -5.70 -7.56 -5.51
N LEU A 37 -5.18 -8.28 -6.49
CA LEU A 37 -5.99 -9.08 -7.43
C LEU A 37 -5.85 -10.58 -7.20
N GLY A 38 -4.79 -11.05 -6.53
CA GLY A 38 -4.49 -12.48 -6.46
C GLY A 38 -4.18 -13.09 -7.82
N THR A 39 -3.99 -12.26 -8.85
CA THR A 39 -3.65 -12.67 -10.21
C THR A 39 -2.38 -11.94 -10.65
N PRO A 40 -1.50 -12.65 -11.38
CA PRO A 40 -0.13 -12.17 -11.63
C PRO A 40 -0.04 -11.00 -12.62
N SER A 41 -1.11 -10.62 -13.33
CA SER A 41 -1.05 -9.47 -14.24
C SER A 41 -2.41 -8.84 -14.55
N LEU A 42 -2.40 -7.51 -14.66
CA LEU A 42 -3.52 -6.72 -15.16
C LEU A 42 -3.77 -6.92 -16.66
N GLU A 43 -2.77 -7.44 -17.37
CA GLU A 43 -2.89 -7.88 -18.76
C GLU A 43 -3.83 -9.09 -18.89
N SER A 44 -3.87 -9.95 -17.86
CA SER A 44 -4.89 -10.99 -17.75
C SER A 44 -6.29 -10.37 -17.66
N LEU A 45 -6.48 -9.37 -16.80
CA LEU A 45 -7.77 -8.68 -16.65
C LEU A 45 -8.25 -8.06 -17.96
N LEU A 46 -7.32 -7.56 -18.77
CA LEU A 46 -7.57 -7.03 -20.09
C LEU A 46 -8.11 -8.09 -21.05
N ARG A 47 -7.43 -9.23 -21.13
CA ARG A 47 -7.86 -10.35 -21.99
C ARG A 47 -9.22 -10.91 -21.57
N LEU A 48 -9.51 -10.90 -20.26
CA LEU A 48 -10.80 -11.30 -19.69
C LEU A 48 -11.91 -10.29 -20.06
N SER A 49 -11.63 -8.98 -19.99
CA SER A 49 -12.59 -7.92 -20.33
C SER A 49 -13.00 -7.92 -21.80
N GLU A 50 -12.13 -8.35 -22.72
CA GLU A 50 -12.44 -8.35 -24.16
C GLU A 50 -13.28 -9.54 -24.60
N LYS A 51 -13.23 -10.65 -23.85
CA LYS A 51 -13.81 -11.93 -24.29
C LYS A 51 -15.16 -12.26 -23.65
N ASP A 52 -15.39 -11.90 -22.39
CA ASP A 52 -16.61 -12.32 -21.68
C ASP A 52 -17.08 -11.29 -20.65
N GLU A 53 -18.30 -10.77 -20.85
CA GLU A 53 -18.97 -9.86 -19.91
C GLU A 53 -19.18 -10.52 -18.54
N LYS A 54 -19.41 -11.85 -18.51
CA LYS A 54 -19.57 -12.59 -17.25
C LYS A 54 -18.29 -12.63 -16.44
N GLU A 55 -17.15 -12.76 -17.10
CA GLU A 55 -15.84 -12.75 -16.43
C GLU A 55 -15.52 -11.36 -15.87
N TRP A 56 -15.87 -10.30 -16.61
CA TRP A 56 -15.77 -8.93 -16.12
C TRP A 56 -16.60 -8.70 -14.85
N LEU A 57 -17.87 -9.12 -14.85
CA LEU A 57 -18.74 -9.02 -13.67
C LEU A 57 -18.16 -9.78 -12.46
N LYS A 58 -17.63 -10.99 -12.68
CA LYS A 58 -16.99 -11.78 -11.64
C LYS A 58 -15.74 -11.11 -11.06
N LEU A 59 -14.95 -10.44 -11.91
CA LEU A 59 -13.81 -9.66 -11.44
C LEU A 59 -14.24 -8.43 -10.63
N LYS A 60 -15.22 -7.68 -11.14
CA LYS A 60 -15.80 -6.52 -10.45
C LYS A 60 -16.31 -6.93 -9.06
N ASP A 61 -17.03 -8.05 -8.97
CA ASP A 61 -17.51 -8.60 -7.71
C ASP A 61 -16.36 -8.90 -6.73
N ARG A 62 -15.29 -9.58 -7.20
CA ARG A 62 -14.08 -9.82 -6.38
C ARG A 62 -13.41 -8.54 -5.90
N LEU A 63 -13.28 -7.54 -6.77
CA LEU A 63 -12.69 -6.24 -6.43
C LEU A 63 -13.56 -5.48 -5.42
N THR A 64 -14.87 -5.48 -5.62
CA THR A 64 -15.86 -4.91 -4.70
C THR A 64 -15.76 -5.59 -3.33
N GLN A 65 -15.77 -6.92 -3.29
CA GLN A 65 -15.69 -7.68 -2.03
C GLN A 65 -14.39 -7.39 -1.27
N ARG A 66 -13.25 -7.34 -1.97
CA ARG A 66 -11.96 -6.97 -1.34
C ARG A 66 -11.96 -5.54 -0.83
N THR A 67 -12.52 -4.60 -1.59
CA THR A 67 -12.61 -3.20 -1.18
C THR A 67 -13.53 -3.02 0.02
N ILE A 68 -14.64 -3.77 0.09
CA ILE A 68 -15.51 -3.82 1.28
C ILE A 68 -14.72 -4.31 2.49
N ASN A 69 -13.97 -5.41 2.37
CA ASN A 69 -13.16 -5.93 3.47
C ASN A 69 -12.11 -4.91 3.94
N ILE A 70 -11.43 -4.24 3.01
CA ILE A 70 -10.47 -3.16 3.32
C ILE A 70 -11.15 -2.02 4.06
N ASN A 71 -12.34 -1.59 3.62
CA ASN A 71 -13.11 -0.54 4.29
C ASN A 71 -13.57 -0.94 5.69
N VAL A 72 -13.99 -2.19 5.89
CA VAL A 72 -14.36 -2.70 7.23
C VAL A 72 -13.15 -2.67 8.15
N VAL A 73 -12.00 -3.17 7.70
CA VAL A 73 -10.74 -3.13 8.48
C VAL A 73 -10.31 -1.70 8.76
N GLY A 74 -10.38 -0.81 7.77
CA GLY A 74 -10.08 0.61 7.92
C GLY A 74 -11.00 1.30 8.94
N ALA A 75 -12.31 1.05 8.86
CA ALA A 75 -13.29 1.63 9.79
C ALA A 75 -13.07 1.14 11.22
N LEU A 76 -12.75 -0.15 11.40
CA LEU A 76 -12.35 -0.70 12.70
C LEU A 76 -11.07 -0.03 13.22
N ALA A 77 -10.06 0.13 12.37
CA ALA A 77 -8.82 0.80 12.74
C ALA A 77 -9.05 2.26 13.17
N VAL A 78 -9.93 2.98 12.47
CA VAL A 78 -10.35 4.35 12.84
C VAL A 78 -11.06 4.35 14.20
N ALA A 79 -12.04 3.48 14.39
CA ALA A 79 -12.80 3.40 15.64
C ALA A 79 -11.90 3.06 16.83
N SER A 80 -11.01 2.06 16.67
CA SER A 80 -10.07 1.66 17.72
C SER A 80 -9.06 2.77 18.04
N SER A 81 -8.48 3.41 17.02
CA SER A 81 -7.50 4.49 17.23
C SER A 81 -8.16 5.71 17.85
N SER A 82 -9.38 6.05 17.42
CA SER A 82 -10.15 7.16 18.01
C SER A 82 -10.49 6.89 19.47
N SER A 83 -10.96 5.67 19.78
CA SER A 83 -11.22 5.24 21.16
C SER A 83 -9.96 5.36 22.02
N PHE A 84 -8.82 4.88 21.50
CA PHE A 84 -7.52 5.01 22.17
C PHE A 84 -7.13 6.47 22.43
N LEU A 85 -7.30 7.37 21.45
CA LEU A 85 -6.96 8.79 21.59
C LEU A 85 -7.86 9.53 22.60
N THR A 86 -9.09 9.07 22.80
CA THR A 86 -10.05 9.67 23.74
C THR A 86 -10.05 9.04 25.13
N THR A 87 -9.35 7.92 25.32
CA THR A 87 -9.31 7.22 26.60
C THR A 87 -8.00 7.49 27.33
N PRO A 88 -8.01 7.61 28.67
CA PRO A 88 -6.77 7.74 29.43
C PRO A 88 -5.93 6.47 29.27
N SER A 89 -4.60 6.64 29.24
CA SER A 89 -3.65 5.54 29.04
C SER A 89 -3.93 4.38 30.00
N PRO A 90 -4.30 3.18 29.50
CA PRO A 90 -4.77 2.09 30.35
C PRO A 90 -3.65 1.39 31.12
N THR A 91 -2.37 1.69 30.82
CA THR A 91 -1.27 0.82 31.24
C THR A 91 -0.01 1.58 31.63
N ARG A 92 0.68 1.09 32.68
CA ARG A 92 1.96 1.62 33.16
C ARG A 92 3.19 1.02 32.47
N PHE A 93 3.03 0.04 31.57
CA PHE A 93 4.17 -0.65 30.93
C PHE A 93 4.64 0.02 29.64
N ALA A 94 3.80 0.85 29.02
CA ALA A 94 4.13 1.62 27.82
C ALA A 94 3.82 3.09 28.12
N ASN A 95 4.75 3.97 27.79
CA ASN A 95 4.63 5.39 28.08
C ASN A 95 3.96 6.11 26.90
N TRP A 96 2.63 6.10 26.91
CA TRP A 96 1.79 6.71 25.87
C TRP A 96 1.66 8.23 25.99
N ASP A 97 2.09 8.81 27.12
CA ASP A 97 1.99 10.25 27.40
C ASP A 97 3.06 11.07 26.65
N ARG A 98 3.96 10.41 25.92
CA ARG A 98 4.95 11.07 25.07
C ARG A 98 4.30 11.56 23.78
N GLU A 99 4.76 12.70 23.30
CA GLU A 99 4.26 13.34 22.07
C GLU A 99 4.41 12.44 20.84
N PHE A 100 5.54 11.71 20.74
CA PHE A 100 5.84 10.88 19.57
C PHE A 100 4.81 9.74 19.36
N PRO A 101 4.53 8.84 20.33
CA PRO A 101 3.48 7.83 20.17
C PRO A 101 2.12 8.42 19.83
N TYR A 102 1.75 9.54 20.48
CA TYR A 102 0.46 10.19 20.26
C TYR A 102 0.33 10.71 18.82
N PHE A 103 1.37 11.39 18.32
CA PHE A 103 1.44 11.86 16.93
C PHE A 103 1.35 10.70 15.93
N CYS A 104 2.05 9.58 16.19
CA CYS A 104 2.00 8.41 15.33
C CYS A 104 0.61 7.74 15.33
N ILE A 105 -0.09 7.65 16.47
CA ILE A 105 -1.48 7.15 16.50
C ILE A 105 -2.42 8.11 15.78
N ALA A 106 -2.27 9.42 15.94
CA ALA A 106 -3.08 10.40 15.22
C ALA A 106 -2.87 10.31 13.69
N ALA A 107 -1.61 10.18 13.25
CA ALA A 107 -1.28 9.94 11.85
C ALA A 107 -1.86 8.61 11.33
N SER A 108 -1.85 7.56 12.16
CA SER A 108 -2.48 6.28 11.86
C SER A 108 -3.98 6.43 11.65
N ASN A 109 -4.66 7.12 12.56
CA ASN A 109 -6.09 7.36 12.50
C ASN A 109 -6.46 8.15 11.23
N GLY A 110 -5.75 9.25 10.96
CA GLY A 110 -5.97 10.06 9.76
C GLY A 110 -5.75 9.26 8.47
N SER A 111 -4.69 8.45 8.41
CA SER A 111 -4.42 7.58 7.28
C SER A 111 -5.50 6.51 7.10
N ALA A 112 -5.99 5.91 8.19
CA ALA A 112 -7.08 4.94 8.14
C ALA A 112 -8.39 5.58 7.65
N MET A 113 -8.71 6.81 8.08
CA MET A 113 -9.87 7.56 7.56
C MET A 113 -9.75 7.80 6.05
N LEU A 114 -8.58 8.22 5.58
CA LEU A 114 -8.33 8.39 4.14
C LEU A 114 -8.46 7.06 3.38
N ALA A 115 -8.02 5.94 3.96
CA ALA A 115 -8.21 4.61 3.38
C ALA A 115 -9.69 4.26 3.21
N VAL A 116 -10.53 4.53 4.22
CA VAL A 116 -11.99 4.28 4.17
C VAL A 116 -12.65 5.18 3.12
N ILE A 117 -12.34 6.48 3.11
CA ILE A 117 -12.92 7.42 2.15
C ILE A 117 -12.54 7.06 0.71
N SER A 118 -11.25 6.76 0.48
CA SER A 118 -10.77 6.34 -0.85
C SER A 118 -11.35 4.99 -1.28
N GLY A 119 -11.52 4.03 -0.37
CA GLY A 119 -12.17 2.76 -0.66
C GLY A 119 -13.66 2.91 -0.98
N LEU A 120 -14.38 3.80 -0.28
CA LEU A 120 -15.76 4.17 -0.65
C LEU A 120 -15.83 4.81 -2.04
N GLY A 121 -14.93 5.75 -2.34
CA GLY A 121 -14.83 6.37 -3.67
C GLY A 121 -14.55 5.35 -4.77
N LEU A 122 -13.68 4.38 -4.50
CA LEU A 122 -13.39 3.26 -5.39
C LEU A 122 -14.63 2.36 -5.61
N LEU A 123 -15.41 2.07 -4.57
CA LEU A 123 -16.66 1.30 -4.70
C LEU A 123 -17.68 2.01 -5.60
N ILE A 124 -17.86 3.32 -5.40
CA ILE A 124 -18.74 4.14 -6.26
C ILE A 124 -18.25 4.10 -7.71
N PHE A 125 -16.94 4.30 -7.90
CA PHE A 125 -16.31 4.22 -9.21
C PHE A 125 -16.52 2.87 -9.89
N LEU A 126 -16.26 1.76 -9.19
CA LEU A 126 -16.48 0.40 -9.71
C LEU A 126 -17.94 0.16 -10.06
N ASN A 127 -18.88 0.68 -9.26
CA ASN A 127 -20.31 0.53 -9.52
C ASN A 127 -20.75 1.25 -10.81
N VAL A 128 -20.27 2.47 -11.03
CA VAL A 128 -20.58 3.28 -12.23
C VAL A 128 -19.81 2.80 -13.46
N MET A 129 -18.62 2.21 -13.27
CA MET A 129 -17.77 1.78 -14.36
C MET A 129 -18.37 0.60 -15.13
N GLY A 130 -18.70 0.84 -16.40
CA GLY A 130 -19.05 -0.18 -17.38
C GLY A 130 -17.83 -0.71 -18.16
N PRO A 131 -17.97 -1.83 -18.89
CA PRO A 131 -16.88 -2.44 -19.66
C PRO A 131 -16.30 -1.50 -20.71
N GLU A 132 -17.13 -0.64 -21.33
CA GLU A 132 -16.68 0.35 -22.32
C GLU A 132 -15.76 1.43 -21.74
N SER A 133 -15.96 1.80 -20.47
CA SER A 133 -15.10 2.78 -19.80
C SER A 133 -13.68 2.26 -19.60
N ILE A 134 -13.52 0.94 -19.46
CA ILE A 134 -12.21 0.30 -19.29
C ILE A 134 -11.46 0.22 -20.61
N LYS A 135 -12.16 -0.15 -21.69
CA LYS A 135 -11.60 -0.07 -23.05
C LYS A 135 -11.14 1.36 -23.37
N ALA A 136 -11.91 2.37 -22.97
CA ALA A 136 -11.54 3.76 -23.14
C ALA A 136 -10.38 4.22 -22.22
N ALA A 137 -10.28 3.68 -21.00
CA ALA A 137 -9.17 3.96 -20.09
C ALA A 137 -7.86 3.32 -20.58
N GLN A 138 -7.93 2.18 -21.25
CA GLN A 138 -6.76 1.49 -21.82
C GLN A 138 -6.11 2.27 -22.96
N LYS A 139 -6.90 2.91 -23.83
CA LYS A 139 -6.36 3.69 -24.96
C LYS A 139 -5.47 4.85 -24.53
N SER A 140 -5.56 5.28 -23.26
CA SER A 140 -4.75 6.36 -22.73
C SER A 140 -3.95 5.89 -21.52
N THR A 141 -2.62 5.86 -21.65
CA THR A 141 -1.71 5.54 -20.54
C THR A 141 -1.99 6.39 -19.29
N PHE A 142 -2.40 7.65 -19.47
CA PHE A 142 -2.75 8.53 -18.36
C PHE A 142 -3.98 8.05 -17.59
N ARG A 143 -5.07 7.72 -18.27
CA ARG A 143 -6.30 7.20 -17.64
C ARG A 143 -6.05 5.87 -16.95
N PHE A 144 -5.23 5.03 -17.55
CA PHE A 144 -4.80 3.77 -16.98
C PHE A 144 -4.04 3.97 -15.65
N VAL A 145 -3.07 4.88 -15.62
CA VAL A 145 -2.31 5.20 -14.40
C VAL A 145 -3.24 5.74 -13.32
N ILE A 146 -4.20 6.59 -13.67
CA ILE A 146 -5.21 7.08 -12.72
C ILE A 146 -6.02 5.92 -12.13
N LEU A 147 -6.51 4.99 -12.96
CA LEU A 147 -7.29 3.84 -12.51
C LEU A 147 -6.50 2.96 -11.55
N VAL A 148 -5.25 2.64 -11.90
CA VAL A 148 -4.37 1.85 -11.03
C VAL A 148 -4.10 2.60 -9.73
N THR A 149 -3.85 3.91 -9.79
CA THR A 149 -3.62 4.73 -8.60
C THR A 149 -4.85 4.73 -7.69
N LEU A 150 -6.05 4.88 -8.26
CA LEU A 150 -7.32 4.84 -7.53
C LEU A 150 -7.52 3.49 -6.82
N LEU A 151 -7.16 2.39 -7.50
CA LEU A 151 -7.25 1.03 -6.96
C LEU A 151 -6.23 0.80 -5.82
N MET A 152 -5.03 1.38 -5.94
CA MET A 152 -3.95 1.26 -4.96
C MET A 152 -4.14 2.15 -3.73
N MET A 153 -4.77 3.30 -3.91
CA MET A 153 -4.91 4.36 -2.90
C MET A 153 -5.40 3.85 -1.53
N PRO A 154 -6.52 3.12 -1.40
CA PRO A 154 -6.98 2.64 -0.10
C PRO A 154 -5.99 1.68 0.57
N LEU A 155 -5.33 0.81 -0.21
CA LEU A 155 -4.32 -0.10 0.32
C LEU A 155 -3.09 0.67 0.81
N THR A 156 -2.63 1.69 0.07
CA THR A 156 -1.46 2.47 0.46
C THR A 156 -1.70 3.25 1.75
N PHE A 157 -2.88 3.86 1.90
CA PHE A 157 -3.24 4.56 3.13
C PHE A 157 -3.44 3.62 4.32
N LEU A 158 -4.06 2.45 4.11
CA LEU A 158 -4.19 1.45 5.16
C LEU A 158 -2.82 0.90 5.58
N SER A 159 -1.90 0.73 4.64
CA SER A 159 -0.52 0.32 4.92
C SER A 159 0.23 1.39 5.70
N ALA A 160 0.12 2.66 5.30
CA ALA A 160 0.70 3.78 6.03
C ALA A 160 0.13 3.88 7.45
N SER A 161 -1.18 3.69 7.62
CA SER A 161 -1.85 3.60 8.91
C SER A 161 -1.23 2.49 9.76
N SER A 162 -1.14 1.27 9.24
CA SER A 162 -0.56 0.14 9.96
C SER A 162 0.91 0.39 10.37
N LEU A 163 1.73 0.97 9.49
CA LEU A 163 3.12 1.31 9.81
C LEU A 163 3.21 2.36 10.92
N SER A 164 2.41 3.43 10.83
CA SER A 164 2.39 4.48 11.86
C SER A 164 1.88 3.96 13.21
N ALA A 165 0.86 3.09 13.23
CA ALA A 165 0.42 2.42 14.44
C ALA A 165 1.52 1.52 15.03
N GLY A 166 2.24 0.77 14.19
CA GLY A 166 3.38 -0.03 14.62
C GLY A 166 4.50 0.82 15.23
N LEU A 167 4.85 1.94 14.60
CA LEU A 167 5.84 2.88 15.11
C LEU A 167 5.40 3.52 16.44
N ALA A 168 4.11 3.84 16.59
CA ALA A 168 3.57 4.33 17.84
C ALA A 168 3.76 3.31 18.98
N TRP A 169 3.43 2.05 18.71
CA TRP A 169 3.59 0.95 19.67
C TRP A 169 5.05 0.72 20.05
N ILE A 170 5.96 0.65 19.07
CA ILE A 170 7.39 0.49 19.32
C ILE A 170 7.91 1.67 20.14
N GLY A 171 7.55 2.90 19.76
CA GLY A 171 7.93 4.11 20.50
C GLY A 171 7.44 4.09 21.94
N ALA A 172 6.16 3.77 22.16
CA ALA A 172 5.56 3.73 23.49
C ALA A 172 6.23 2.69 24.41
N VAL A 173 6.59 1.52 23.88
CA VAL A 173 7.32 0.48 24.63
C VAL A 173 8.77 0.90 24.88
N TRP A 174 9.42 1.53 23.90
CA TRP A 174 10.82 1.97 24.03
C TRP A 174 10.99 3.03 25.11
N PHE A 175 10.02 3.94 25.24
CA PHE A 175 9.97 4.95 26.30
C PHE A 175 9.42 4.43 27.64
N GLY A 176 9.00 3.17 27.71
CA GLY A 176 8.60 2.53 28.96
C GLY A 176 9.79 2.06 29.81
N ASP A 177 9.54 1.85 31.11
CA ASP A 177 10.57 1.46 32.07
C ASP A 177 10.84 -0.06 32.11
N LYS A 178 9.95 -0.88 31.54
CA LYS A 178 10.03 -2.34 31.64
C LYS A 178 10.94 -2.95 30.56
N ILE A 179 12.13 -3.40 30.97
CA ILE A 179 13.14 -4.06 30.11
C ILE A 179 12.56 -5.27 29.36
N TRP A 180 11.77 -6.12 30.03
CA TRP A 180 11.17 -7.30 29.41
C TRP A 180 10.28 -6.98 28.20
N MET A 181 9.59 -5.83 28.21
CA MET A 181 8.76 -5.41 27.08
C MET A 181 9.61 -4.98 25.88
N LYS A 182 10.74 -4.30 26.12
CA LYS A 182 11.69 -3.93 25.06
C LYS A 182 12.31 -5.16 24.40
N LEU A 183 12.65 -6.16 25.20
CA LEU A 183 13.15 -7.44 24.71
C LEU A 183 12.08 -8.16 23.85
N ALA A 184 10.84 -8.23 24.33
CA ALA A 184 9.74 -8.86 23.60
C ALA A 184 9.47 -8.17 22.24
N VAL A 185 9.42 -6.83 22.22
CA VAL A 185 9.24 -6.08 20.97
C VAL A 185 10.41 -6.28 20.01
N SER A 186 11.66 -6.22 20.51
CA SER A 186 12.85 -6.41 19.68
C SER A 186 12.89 -7.80 19.05
N THR A 187 12.59 -8.84 19.83
CA THR A 187 12.48 -10.22 19.35
C THR A 187 11.35 -10.36 18.32
N GLY A 188 10.18 -9.77 18.59
CA GLY A 188 9.06 -9.76 17.65
C GLY A 188 9.41 -9.09 16.32
N CYS A 189 10.07 -7.92 16.35
CA CYS A 189 10.55 -7.24 15.15
C CYS A 189 11.58 -8.09 14.38
N ALA A 190 12.52 -8.73 15.08
CA ALA A 190 13.51 -9.60 14.45
C ALA A 190 12.85 -10.80 13.75
N LEU A 191 11.89 -11.46 14.41
CA LEU A 191 11.11 -12.56 13.83
C LEU A 191 10.27 -12.11 12.62
N PHE A 192 9.68 -10.92 12.69
CA PHE A 192 8.92 -10.36 11.58
C PHE A 192 9.81 -10.12 10.35
N VAL A 193 10.97 -9.48 10.54
CA VAL A 193 11.95 -9.25 9.47
C VAL A 193 12.47 -10.58 8.90
N LEU A 194 12.78 -11.56 9.76
CA LEU A 194 13.21 -12.89 9.32
C LEU A 194 12.12 -13.57 8.48
N THR A 195 10.86 -13.48 8.89
CA THR A 195 9.72 -14.05 8.16
C THR A 195 9.56 -13.39 6.80
N LEU A 196 9.62 -12.06 6.73
CA LEU A 196 9.60 -11.33 5.47
C LEU A 196 10.76 -11.72 4.55
N PHE A 197 11.94 -11.91 5.12
CA PHE A 197 13.11 -12.38 4.37
C PHE A 197 12.89 -13.78 3.79
N VAL A 198 12.38 -14.73 4.59
CA VAL A 198 12.07 -16.09 4.12
C VAL A 198 11.01 -16.08 3.02
N ILE A 199 9.93 -15.30 3.18
CA ILE A 199 8.90 -15.17 2.15
C ILE A 199 9.49 -14.60 0.86
N THR A 200 10.33 -13.57 0.98
CA THR A 200 10.99 -12.96 -0.18
C THR A 200 11.92 -13.98 -0.85
N ALA A 201 12.76 -14.68 -0.09
CA ALA A 201 13.67 -15.69 -0.61
C ALA A 201 12.94 -16.90 -1.24
N ALA A 202 11.74 -17.23 -0.79
CA ALA A 202 10.93 -18.29 -1.39
C ALA A 202 10.24 -17.86 -2.69
N LEU A 203 10.04 -16.55 -2.89
CA LEU A 203 9.40 -15.98 -4.08
C LEU A 203 10.39 -15.65 -5.21
N TYR A 204 11.70 -15.59 -4.92
CA TYR A 204 12.78 -15.25 -5.86
C TYR A 204 13.72 -16.43 -6.10
#